data_AF-B4USR7-F1
#
_entry.id   AF-B4USR7-F1
#
_cell.length_a   1.000
_cell.length_b   1.000
_cell.length_c   1.000
_cell.angle_alpha   90.00
_cell.angle_beta   90.00
_cell.angle_gamma   90.00
#
_symmetry.space_group_name_H-M   'P 1'
#
loop_
_entity.id
_entity.type
_entity.pdbx_description
1 polymer ?
#
loop_
_entity_poly.entity_id
_entity_poly.type
_entity_poly.pdbx_seq_one_letter_code
_entity_poly.pdbx_strand_id
1 'polypeptide(L)'
;MASKILLNMEKEVTCPICLKLLTEPLSLRCGHSLCRACITVNDEEAAIGPGGASSCPVCGIRYSLENLRANQHLANTVERLREVKLSQLSPDYGKKGDLCERHGEKLLLFCKEDGKVICWLCERSQEHRGHHTFLVEELGKECQDRSGIMKWYVWEANSDAFVL
;
A
#
# COMPACT_ATOMS: atom_id res chain seq x y z
N MET A 1 -16.75 2.52 -16.76
CA MET A 1 -17.72 2.78 -15.67
C MET A 1 -17.22 2.31 -14.30
N ALA A 2 -16.68 1.08 -14.16
CA ALA A 2 -16.12 0.57 -12.90
C ALA A 2 -15.03 1.46 -12.25
N SER A 3 -14.14 2.05 -13.06
CA SER A 3 -13.08 2.94 -12.57
C SER A 3 -13.61 4.20 -11.86
N LYS A 4 -14.73 4.79 -12.31
CA LYS A 4 -15.30 6.00 -11.68
C LYS A 4 -15.93 5.72 -10.31
N ILE A 5 -16.51 4.53 -10.14
CA ILE A 5 -17.09 4.09 -8.87
C ILE A 5 -16.00 3.89 -7.82
N LEU A 6 -14.87 3.28 -8.20
CA LEU A 6 -13.74 3.08 -7.30
C LEU A 6 -13.05 4.37 -6.89
N LEU A 7 -12.87 5.32 -7.81
CA LEU A 7 -12.36 6.64 -7.49
C LEU A 7 -13.26 7.39 -6.50
N ASN A 8 -14.58 7.22 -6.61
CA ASN A 8 -15.52 7.80 -5.66
C ASN A 8 -15.42 7.12 -4.30
N MET A 9 -15.37 5.79 -4.25
CA MET A 9 -15.21 5.04 -3.00
C MET A 9 -13.89 5.36 -2.29
N GLU A 10 -12.80 5.56 -3.04
CA GLU A 10 -11.50 5.94 -2.50
C GLU A 10 -11.56 7.28 -1.75
N LYS A 11 -12.27 8.27 -2.30
CA LYS A 11 -12.42 9.57 -1.65
C LYS A 11 -13.12 9.44 -0.29
N GLU A 12 -14.12 8.57 -0.18
CA GLU A 12 -14.86 8.33 1.07
C GLU A 12 -13.99 7.72 2.18
N VAL A 13 -12.91 7.01 1.81
CA VAL A 13 -12.01 6.37 2.77
C VAL A 13 -10.60 6.98 2.79
N THR A 14 -10.46 8.19 2.24
CA THR A 14 -9.21 8.94 2.27
C THR A 14 -9.16 9.82 3.51
N CYS A 15 -8.03 9.80 4.21
CA CYS A 15 -7.81 10.68 5.34
C CYS A 15 -7.63 12.12 4.86
N PRO A 16 -8.42 13.10 5.35
CA PRO A 16 -8.30 14.50 4.96
C PRO A 16 -7.01 15.18 5.46
N ILE A 17 -6.26 14.57 6.38
CA ILE A 17 -4.98 15.12 6.87
C ILE A 17 -3.81 14.62 6.04
N CYS A 18 -3.60 13.29 5.96
CA CYS A 18 -2.45 12.75 5.24
C CYS A 18 -2.71 12.45 3.76
N LEU A 19 -3.95 12.62 3.29
CA LEU A 19 -4.39 12.39 1.90
C LEU A 19 -4.13 10.95 1.40
N LYS A 20 -3.97 10.00 2.32
CA LYS A 20 -3.82 8.56 2.06
C LYS A 20 -5.07 7.82 2.50
N LEU A 21 -5.24 6.59 2.02
CA LEU A 21 -6.25 5.67 2.55
C LEU A 21 -6.13 5.54 4.07
N LEU A 22 -7.26 5.59 4.77
CA LEU A 22 -7.32 5.55 6.23
C LEU A 22 -6.59 4.32 6.78
N THR A 23 -5.68 4.55 7.72
CA THR A 23 -4.94 3.52 8.45
C THR A 23 -5.34 3.59 9.91
N GLU A 24 -5.86 2.50 10.44
CA GLU A 24 -6.53 2.46 11.76
C GLU A 24 -7.53 3.63 11.93
N PRO A 25 -8.58 3.70 11.08
CA PRO A 25 -9.53 4.81 11.11
C PRO A 25 -10.21 4.93 12.48
N LEU A 26 -10.16 6.12 13.07
CA LEU A 26 -10.99 6.49 14.21
C LEU A 26 -12.10 7.42 13.71
N SER A 27 -13.35 7.12 14.09
CA SER A 27 -14.48 7.98 13.76
C SER A 27 -14.80 8.91 14.93
N LEU A 28 -14.83 10.20 14.62
CA LEU A 28 -15.21 11.24 15.56
C LEU A 28 -16.75 11.37 15.62
N ARG A 29 -17.27 11.96 16.71
CA ARG A 29 -18.71 12.22 16.89
C ARG A 29 -19.30 13.15 15.83
N CYS A 30 -18.48 13.99 15.22
CA CYS A 30 -18.86 14.85 14.10
C CYS A 30 -18.98 14.10 12.76
N GLY A 31 -18.76 12.79 12.71
CA GLY A 31 -18.86 11.96 11.51
C GLY A 31 -17.56 11.87 10.70
N HIS A 32 -16.59 12.77 10.92
CA HIS A 32 -15.29 12.69 10.26
C HIS A 32 -14.46 11.51 10.77
N SER A 33 -13.77 10.84 9.86
CA SER A 33 -12.87 9.74 10.17
C SER A 33 -11.45 10.06 9.75
N LEU A 34 -10.49 9.74 10.61
CA LEU A 34 -9.07 10.09 10.47
C LEU A 34 -8.21 8.89 10.87
N CYS A 35 -6.95 8.86 10.41
CA CYS A 35 -6.00 7.86 10.88
C CYS A 35 -5.69 8.08 12.37
N ARG A 36 -5.43 7.01 13.11
CA ARG A 36 -4.99 7.10 14.51
C ARG A 36 -3.81 8.05 14.70
N ALA A 37 -2.78 7.90 13.87
CA ALA A 37 -1.60 8.77 13.88
C ALA A 37 -1.92 10.25 13.57
N CYS A 38 -2.89 10.50 12.69
CA CYS A 38 -3.28 11.86 12.31
C CYS A 38 -4.08 12.57 13.40
N ILE A 39 -4.80 11.81 14.24
CA ILE A 39 -5.49 12.34 15.42
C ILE A 39 -4.51 12.63 16.55
N THR A 40 -3.58 11.71 16.82
CA THR A 40 -2.63 11.87 17.93
C THR A 40 -1.70 13.05 17.73
N VAL A 41 -1.19 13.27 16.51
CA VAL A 41 -0.33 14.44 16.21
C VAL A 41 -1.07 15.76 16.42
N ASN A 42 -2.34 15.84 15.99
CA ASN A 42 -3.16 17.04 16.19
C ASN A 42 -3.48 17.29 17.68
N ASP A 43 -3.50 16.25 18.50
CA ASP A 43 -3.70 16.40 19.94
C ASP A 43 -2.46 16.98 20.64
N GLU A 44 -1.27 16.49 20.28
CA GLU A 44 -0.01 17.00 20.83
C GLU A 44 0.19 18.49 20.53
N GLU A 45 -0.22 18.98 19.34
CA GLU A 45 -0.22 20.40 19.01
C GLU A 45 -1.26 21.22 19.80
N ALA A 46 -2.38 20.61 20.20
CA ALA A 46 -3.45 21.26 20.96
C ALA A 46 -3.19 21.26 22.49
N ALA A 47 -2.29 20.41 22.99
CA ALA A 47 -2.03 20.18 24.41
C ALA A 47 -1.19 21.26 25.13
N ILE A 48 -0.83 22.37 24.47
CA ILE A 48 -0.05 23.47 25.07
C ILE A 48 -0.89 24.30 26.09
N GLY A 49 -2.17 23.98 26.30
CA GLY A 49 -3.05 24.65 27.27
C GLY A 49 -3.66 23.71 28.33
N PRO A 50 -3.74 24.10 29.62
CA PRO A 50 -4.34 23.29 30.66
C PRO A 50 -5.87 23.28 30.52
N GLY A 51 -6.43 22.16 30.03
CA GLY A 51 -7.87 21.95 29.84
C GLY A 51 -8.28 21.45 28.45
N GLY A 52 -7.35 20.82 27.71
CA GLY A 52 -7.43 20.51 26.27
C GLY A 52 -8.55 19.57 25.86
N ALA A 53 -9.62 20.14 25.29
CA ALA A 53 -10.55 19.39 24.46
C ALA A 53 -10.01 19.40 23.02
N SER A 54 -9.58 18.24 22.52
CA SER A 54 -9.12 18.08 21.14
C SER A 54 -10.26 18.45 20.18
N SER A 55 -9.94 19.19 19.11
CA SER A 55 -10.92 19.62 18.09
C SER A 55 -10.71 18.87 16.79
N CYS A 56 -11.80 18.55 16.10
CA CYS A 56 -11.74 17.91 14.80
C CYS A 56 -11.00 18.83 13.81
N PRO A 57 -9.91 18.40 13.16
CA PRO A 57 -9.15 19.23 12.23
C PRO A 57 -9.92 19.60 10.95
N VAL A 58 -11.05 18.94 10.70
CA VAL A 58 -11.88 19.17 9.51
C VAL A 58 -12.97 20.22 9.77
N CYS A 59 -13.55 20.26 10.97
CA CYS A 59 -14.74 21.07 11.25
C CYS A 59 -14.69 21.83 12.59
N GLY A 60 -13.63 21.67 13.38
CA GLY A 60 -13.43 22.34 14.67
C GLY A 60 -14.27 21.81 15.83
N ILE A 61 -15.17 20.85 15.60
CA ILE A 61 -16.02 20.28 16.66
C ILE A 61 -15.14 19.53 17.68
N ARG A 62 -15.33 19.86 18.96
CA ARG A 62 -14.60 19.24 20.07
C ARG A 62 -14.97 17.76 20.22
N TYR A 63 -13.98 16.94 20.55
CA TYR A 63 -14.14 15.53 20.88
C TYR A 63 -13.29 15.16 22.09
N SER A 64 -13.58 13.99 22.67
CA SER A 64 -12.82 13.42 23.77
C SER A 64 -12.05 12.20 23.28
N LEU A 65 -10.73 12.16 23.50
CA LEU A 65 -9.86 11.04 23.13
C LEU A 65 -10.29 9.72 23.78
N GLU A 66 -10.74 9.77 25.04
CA GLU A 66 -11.16 8.59 25.82
C GLU A 66 -12.33 7.83 25.19
N ASN A 67 -13.09 8.48 24.31
CA ASN A 67 -14.26 7.89 23.64
C ASN A 67 -13.99 7.49 22.18
N LEU A 68 -12.75 7.62 21.69
CA LEU A 68 -12.43 7.23 20.32
C LEU A 68 -12.32 5.72 20.21
N ARG A 69 -13.08 5.18 19.26
CA ARG A 69 -13.02 3.77 18.89
C ARG A 69 -12.59 3.63 17.45
N ALA A 70 -11.77 2.62 17.20
CA ALA A 70 -11.44 2.21 15.85
C ALA A 70 -12.72 1.81 15.10
N ASN A 71 -12.91 2.36 13.91
CA ASN A 71 -13.99 2.00 13.03
C ASN A 71 -13.57 0.81 12.18
N GLN A 72 -13.83 -0.39 12.71
CA GLN A 72 -13.53 -1.64 12.03
C GLN A 72 -14.22 -1.75 10.66
N HIS A 73 -15.41 -1.17 10.51
CA HIS A 73 -16.11 -1.20 9.23
C HIS A 73 -15.37 -0.39 8.16
N LEU A 74 -14.87 0.80 8.49
CA LEU A 74 -14.03 1.59 7.59
C LEU A 74 -12.70 0.89 7.30
N ALA A 75 -12.06 0.31 8.31
CA ALA A 75 -10.82 -0.45 8.12
C ALA A 75 -11.02 -1.60 7.12
N ASN A 76 -12.06 -2.42 7.32
CA ASN A 76 -12.39 -3.51 6.40
C ASN A 76 -12.74 -3.01 4.99
N THR A 77 -13.33 -1.82 4.88
CA THR A 77 -13.67 -1.22 3.57
C THR A 77 -12.43 -0.73 2.84
N VAL A 78 -11.47 -0.13 3.55
CA VAL A 78 -10.15 0.23 3.00
C VAL A 78 -9.42 -1.02 2.49
N GLU A 79 -9.41 -2.10 3.25
CA GLU A 79 -8.75 -3.35 2.84
C GLU A 79 -9.39 -3.95 1.59
N ARG A 80 -10.72 -4.07 1.54
CA ARG A 80 -11.41 -4.50 0.31
C ARG A 80 -11.12 -3.60 -0.88
N LEU A 81 -11.03 -2.29 -0.68
CA LEU A 81 -10.69 -1.35 -1.74
C LEU A 81 -9.26 -1.59 -2.25
N ARG A 82 -8.31 -1.88 -1.36
CA ARG A 82 -6.93 -2.27 -1.75
C ARG A 82 -6.95 -3.55 -2.57
N GLU A 83 -7.68 -4.59 -2.13
CA GLU A 83 -7.82 -5.85 -2.87
C GLU A 83 -8.43 -5.66 -4.26
N VAL A 84 -9.47 -4.84 -4.39
CA VAL A 84 -10.09 -4.54 -5.68
C VAL A 84 -9.14 -3.75 -6.58
N LYS A 85 -8.35 -2.82 -6.02
CA LYS A 85 -7.33 -2.09 -6.80
C LYS A 85 -6.23 -3.01 -7.29
N LEU A 86 -5.73 -3.91 -6.44
CA LEU A 86 -4.71 -4.91 -6.80
C LEU A 86 -5.23 -5.87 -7.89
N SER A 87 -6.47 -6.35 -7.75
CA SER A 87 -7.09 -7.20 -8.77
C SER A 87 -7.42 -6.46 -10.08
N GLN A 88 -7.56 -5.14 -10.08
CA GLN A 88 -7.72 -4.34 -11.31
C GLN A 88 -6.41 -3.98 -12.00
N LEU A 89 -5.32 -3.82 -11.24
CA LEU A 89 -3.98 -3.63 -11.78
C LEU A 89 -3.46 -4.91 -12.45
N SER A 90 -4.08 -6.05 -12.15
CA SER A 90 -3.72 -7.35 -12.70
C SER A 90 -4.90 -8.33 -12.56
N PRO A 91 -5.63 -8.63 -13.65
CA PRO A 91 -6.74 -9.60 -13.65
C PRO A 91 -6.36 -11.03 -13.23
N ASP A 92 -5.06 -11.31 -13.03
CA ASP A 92 -4.52 -12.59 -12.61
C ASP A 92 -4.08 -12.64 -11.13
N TYR A 93 -4.08 -11.50 -10.41
CA TYR A 93 -3.72 -11.47 -8.99
C TYR A 93 -4.78 -12.18 -8.15
N GLY A 94 -4.42 -13.33 -7.62
CA GLY A 94 -5.32 -14.18 -6.83
C GLY A 94 -5.68 -15.51 -7.49
N LYS A 95 -4.99 -15.93 -8.56
CA LYS A 95 -4.99 -17.36 -8.91
C LYS A 95 -4.02 -18.10 -7.99
N LYS A 96 -4.39 -19.33 -7.67
CA LYS A 96 -3.76 -20.28 -6.73
C LYS A 96 -2.26 -20.60 -6.98
N GLY A 97 -1.59 -19.90 -7.92
CA GLY A 97 -0.18 -20.07 -8.27
C GLY A 97 0.77 -18.97 -7.76
N ASP A 98 0.25 -17.96 -7.04
CA ASP A 98 1.05 -16.80 -6.60
C ASP A 98 1.72 -16.99 -5.23
N LEU A 99 1.63 -18.18 -4.64
CA LEU A 99 2.28 -18.52 -3.38
C LEU A 99 3.52 -19.36 -3.64
N CYS A 100 4.60 -19.02 -2.94
CA CYS A 100 5.82 -19.80 -2.93
C CYS A 100 5.53 -21.18 -2.37
N GLU A 101 5.73 -22.24 -3.15
CA GLU A 101 5.49 -23.62 -2.72
C GLU A 101 6.31 -24.00 -1.47
N ARG A 102 7.48 -23.38 -1.30
CA ARG A 102 8.39 -23.65 -0.17
C ARG A 102 7.98 -22.94 1.12
N HIS A 103 7.38 -21.75 1.01
CA HIS A 103 7.20 -20.85 2.14
C HIS A 103 5.74 -20.45 2.40
N GLY A 104 4.83 -20.71 1.46
CA GLY A 104 3.43 -20.26 1.52
C GLY A 104 3.24 -18.75 1.39
N GLU A 105 4.32 -18.00 1.18
CA GLU A 105 4.34 -16.55 1.06
C GLU A 105 4.12 -16.09 -0.38
N LYS A 106 3.59 -14.88 -0.57
CA LYS A 106 3.33 -14.32 -1.90
C LYS A 106 4.62 -14.13 -2.72
N LEU A 107 4.56 -14.47 -4.00
CA LEU A 107 5.61 -14.29 -4.99
C LEU A 107 5.54 -12.87 -5.58
N LEU A 108 6.25 -11.92 -4.96
CA LEU A 108 6.21 -10.49 -5.33
C LEU A 108 7.55 -9.93 -5.85
N LEU A 109 8.62 -10.71 -5.75
CA LEU A 109 9.97 -10.29 -6.10
C LEU A 109 10.44 -11.05 -7.33
N PHE A 110 11.00 -10.38 -8.34
CA PHE A 110 11.66 -11.03 -9.47
C PHE A 110 13.17 -11.02 -9.26
N CYS A 111 13.79 -12.20 -9.27
CA CYS A 111 15.24 -12.36 -9.25
C CYS A 111 15.80 -12.34 -10.67
N LYS A 112 16.72 -11.43 -10.95
CA LYS A 112 17.33 -11.26 -12.28
C LYS A 112 18.24 -12.42 -12.65
N GLU A 113 19.06 -12.88 -11.71
CA GLU A 113 20.03 -13.95 -11.90
C GLU A 113 19.34 -15.29 -12.15
N ASP A 114 18.24 -15.56 -11.45
CA ASP A 114 17.48 -16.80 -11.58
C ASP A 114 16.36 -16.74 -12.61
N GLY A 115 15.99 -15.54 -13.07
CA GLY A 115 14.88 -15.31 -14.00
C GLY A 115 13.53 -15.78 -13.45
N LYS A 116 13.33 -15.73 -12.12
CA LYS A 116 12.17 -16.31 -11.43
C LYS A 116 11.52 -15.31 -10.48
N VAL A 117 10.20 -15.45 -10.31
CA VAL A 117 9.48 -14.77 -9.24
C VAL A 117 9.62 -15.58 -7.95
N ILE A 118 9.99 -14.90 -6.87
CA ILE A 118 10.32 -15.44 -5.57
C ILE A 118 9.57 -14.65 -4.48
N CYS A 119 9.48 -15.21 -3.28
CA CYS A 119 8.94 -14.50 -2.11
C CYS A 119 10.06 -13.83 -1.31
N TRP A 120 9.68 -12.94 -0.38
CA TRP A 120 10.62 -12.25 0.51
C TRP A 120 11.48 -13.18 1.38
N LEU A 121 11.01 -14.41 1.65
CA LEU A 121 11.81 -15.43 2.33
C LEU A 121 12.84 -16.09 1.42
N CYS A 122 12.51 -16.28 0.13
CA CYS A 122 13.45 -16.81 -0.85
C CYS A 122 14.61 -15.84 -1.09
N GLU A 123 14.36 -14.53 -1.18
CA GLU A 123 15.39 -13.50 -1.31
C GLU A 123 16.43 -13.57 -0.18
N ARG A 124 15.97 -13.84 1.04
CA ARG A 124 16.83 -13.97 2.23
C ARG A 124 17.47 -15.35 2.38
N SER A 125 17.05 -16.32 1.58
CA SER A 125 17.61 -17.67 1.60
C SER A 125 19.00 -17.69 0.98
N GLN A 126 19.78 -18.74 1.27
CA GLN A 126 21.10 -18.90 0.65
C GLN A 126 21.04 -19.00 -0.89
N GLU A 127 19.91 -19.42 -1.44
CA GLU A 127 19.72 -19.63 -2.88
C GLU A 127 19.70 -18.32 -3.68
N HIS A 128 19.20 -17.23 -3.09
CA HIS A 128 19.10 -15.92 -3.74
C HIS A 128 19.89 -14.83 -3.02
N ARG A 129 20.79 -15.22 -2.12
CA ARG A 129 21.51 -14.29 -1.26
C ARG A 129 22.43 -13.40 -2.12
N GLY A 130 22.11 -12.12 -2.17
CA GLY A 130 22.89 -11.13 -2.92
C GLY A 130 22.56 -11.07 -4.42
N HIS A 131 21.49 -11.74 -4.85
CA HIS A 131 20.94 -11.56 -6.19
C HIS A 131 20.15 -10.25 -6.27
N HIS A 132 20.01 -9.72 -7.49
CA HIS A 132 19.27 -8.49 -7.73
C HIS A 132 17.79 -8.81 -7.88
N THR A 133 17.02 -8.31 -6.92
CA THR A 133 15.57 -8.50 -6.84
C THR A 133 14.84 -7.19 -7.11
N PHE A 134 13.70 -7.30 -7.80
CA PHE A 134 12.82 -6.17 -8.11
C PHE A 134 11.40 -6.50 -7.72
N LEU A 135 10.64 -5.52 -7.22
CA LEU A 135 9.21 -5.70 -7.03
C LEU A 135 8.51 -5.80 -8.38
N VAL A 136 7.69 -6.83 -8.55
CA VAL A 136 6.93 -7.03 -9.79
C VAL A 136 5.98 -5.85 -10.06
N GLU A 137 5.50 -5.17 -9.01
CA GLU A 137 4.65 -3.98 -9.10
C GLU A 137 5.38 -2.73 -9.63
N GLU A 138 6.70 -2.62 -9.41
CA GLU A 138 7.51 -1.47 -9.84
C GLU A 138 8.04 -1.62 -11.27
N LEU A 139 8.02 -2.83 -11.85
CA LEU A 139 8.35 -3.11 -13.25
C LEU A 139 7.17 -2.78 -14.20
N GLY A 140 6.57 -1.61 -14.00
CA GLY A 140 5.34 -1.18 -14.63
C GLY A 140 5.22 -1.58 -16.11
N LYS A 141 4.24 -2.44 -16.39
CA LYS A 141 3.73 -2.81 -17.72
C LYS A 141 4.75 -3.47 -18.65
N GLU A 142 4.97 -4.75 -18.48
CA GLU A 142 4.92 -5.74 -19.58
C GLU A 142 4.97 -7.12 -18.92
N CYS A 143 4.40 -8.12 -19.59
CA CYS A 143 4.63 -9.56 -19.41
C CYS A 143 3.49 -10.33 -18.73
N GLN A 144 2.39 -10.41 -19.47
CA GLN A 144 1.71 -11.69 -19.60
C GLN A 144 2.07 -12.27 -20.97
N ASP A 145 2.99 -13.23 -21.02
CA ASP A 145 2.81 -14.33 -21.98
C ASP A 145 3.48 -15.65 -21.54
N ARG A 146 2.78 -16.71 -21.90
CA ARG A 146 2.95 -18.12 -21.54
C ARG A 146 4.01 -18.83 -22.40
N SER A 147 5.14 -18.19 -22.67
CA SER A 147 6.20 -18.79 -23.50
C SER A 147 7.59 -18.37 -23.02
N GLY A 148 8.38 -19.36 -22.58
CA GLY A 148 9.63 -19.20 -21.86
C GLY A 148 10.84 -18.70 -22.65
N ILE A 149 10.73 -17.58 -23.38
CA ILE A 149 11.90 -16.88 -23.94
C ILE A 149 11.64 -15.36 -23.89
N MET A 150 12.29 -14.64 -22.96
CA MET A 150 12.26 -13.18 -22.91
C MET A 150 13.49 -12.58 -23.58
N LYS A 151 13.25 -11.84 -24.67
CA LYS A 151 14.21 -10.91 -25.26
C LYS A 151 14.09 -9.57 -24.54
N TRP A 152 15.10 -9.24 -23.75
CA TRP A 152 15.26 -7.95 -23.09
C TRP A 152 15.63 -6.88 -24.12
N TYR A 153 14.81 -5.86 -24.31
CA TYR A 153 15.26 -4.61 -24.92
C TYR A 153 14.79 -3.41 -24.11
N VAL A 154 15.79 -2.56 -23.82
CA VAL A 154 15.73 -1.16 -23.36
C VAL A 154 15.61 -0.93 -21.85
N TRP A 155 16.76 -0.99 -21.17
CA TRP A 155 17.29 0.12 -20.36
C TRP A 155 18.82 0.17 -20.54
N GLU A 156 19.28 0.34 -21.78
CA GLU A 156 20.55 1.06 -22.01
C GLU A 156 20.23 2.55 -21.99
N ALA A 157 20.19 3.13 -20.80
CA ALA A 157 20.21 4.57 -20.60
C ALA A 157 20.76 4.90 -19.20
N ASN A 158 21.96 4.41 -18.89
CA ASN A 158 23.01 5.15 -18.15
C ASN A 158 24.14 4.21 -17.72
N SER A 159 25.08 3.97 -18.63
CA SER A 159 26.50 3.63 -18.44
C SER A 159 27.07 3.76 -19.86
N ASP A 160 28.05 4.57 -20.24
CA ASP A 160 29.05 5.37 -19.56
C ASP A 160 29.66 6.34 -20.58
N ALA A 161 30.13 7.49 -20.11
CA ALA A 161 31.38 8.07 -20.60
C ALA A 161 31.82 9.15 -19.59
N PHE A 162 33.05 9.22 -19.09
CA PHE A 162 34.22 8.36 -19.08
C PHE A 162 35.20 9.09 -18.13
N VAL A 163 36.00 8.36 -17.35
CA VAL A 163 37.17 8.94 -16.70
C VAL A 163 38.23 9.17 -17.77
N LEU A 164 38.60 10.43 -18.02
CA LEU A 164 39.95 10.86 -18.37
C LEU A 164 40.30 12.09 -17.53
#